data_AF-A0A7J8X0S8-F1
#
_entry.id   AF-A0A7J8X0S8-F1
#
_cell.length_a   1.000
_cell.length_b   1.000
_cell.length_c   1.000
_cell.angle_alpha   90.00
_cell.angle_beta   90.00
_cell.angle_gamma   90.00
#
_symmetry.space_group_name_H-M   'P 1'
#
loop_
_entity.id
_entity.type
_entity.pdbx_description
1 polymer ?
#
loop_
_entity_poly.entity_id
_entity_poly.type
_entity_poly.pdbx_seq_one_letter_code
_entity_poly.pdbx_strand_id
1 'polypeptide(L)' 'MESTAKPAGGRKGGVKKKAVSKSVKAGLQFPVGRIARFLKKGRYAQRYGGGAPVYLAAVLEYLAAEVFDTF' A
#
# COMPACT_ATOMS: atom_id res chain seq x y z
N MET A 1 -11.60 32.84 -15.65
CA MET A 1 -10.20 32.42 -15.89
C MET A 1 -9.85 31.42 -14.80
N GLU A 2 -9.50 30.16 -15.00
CA GLU A 2 -9.57 29.21 -16.10
C GLU A 2 -9.22 27.87 -15.42
N SER A 3 -10.10 26.89 -15.48
CA SER A 3 -9.86 25.56 -14.91
C SER A 3 -8.87 24.80 -15.78
N THR A 4 -7.59 24.77 -15.43
CA THR A 4 -6.63 23.88 -16.10
C THR A 4 -6.67 22.50 -15.44
N ALA A 5 -7.69 21.70 -15.78
CA ALA A 5 -7.69 20.28 -15.51
C ALA A 5 -6.59 19.61 -16.33
N LYS A 6 -5.50 19.18 -15.68
CA LYS A 6 -4.44 18.38 -16.31
C LYS A 6 -4.99 16.99 -16.63
N PRO A 7 -4.98 16.53 -17.88
CA PRO A 7 -5.39 15.16 -18.19
C PRO A 7 -4.30 14.22 -17.67
N ALA A 8 -4.58 13.50 -16.59
CA ALA A 8 -3.75 12.40 -16.15
C ALA A 8 -3.91 11.27 -17.17
N GLY A 9 -2.98 11.20 -18.12
CA GLY A 9 -2.94 10.23 -19.21
C GLY A 9 -3.24 8.82 -18.73
N GLY A 10 -4.43 8.34 -19.05
CA GLY A 10 -4.82 6.96 -18.84
C GLY A 10 -3.92 6.09 -19.70
N ARG A 11 -3.14 5.22 -19.08
CA ARG A 11 -2.52 4.07 -19.76
C ARG A 11 -3.63 3.06 -20.07
N LYS A 12 -4.54 3.42 -20.99
CA LYS A 12 -5.60 2.57 -21.54
C LYS A 12 -5.17 2.16 -22.94
N GLY A 13 -4.82 0.89 -23.12
CA GLY A 13 -4.56 0.35 -24.46
C GLY A 13 -3.78 -0.95 -24.55
N GLY A 14 -3.57 -1.69 -23.44
CA GLY A 14 -2.90 -2.99 -23.49
C GLY A 14 -3.64 -4.02 -22.65
N VAL A 15 -3.46 -5.30 -22.98
CA VAL A 15 -3.99 -6.45 -22.24
C VAL A 15 -3.66 -6.26 -20.75
N LYS A 16 -4.70 -6.11 -19.91
CA LYS A 16 -4.52 -5.91 -18.48
C LYS A 16 -3.89 -7.17 -17.89
N LYS A 17 -2.62 -7.09 -17.50
CA LYS A 17 -1.97 -8.13 -16.69
C LYS A 17 -2.79 -8.35 -15.41
N LYS A 18 -2.91 -9.60 -14.96
CA LYS A 18 -3.58 -9.93 -13.69
C LYS A 18 -3.03 -9.04 -12.58
N ALA A 19 -3.92 -8.43 -11.81
CA ALA A 19 -3.53 -7.57 -10.71
C ALA A 19 -2.87 -8.41 -9.61
N VAL A 20 -1.59 -8.17 -9.34
CA VAL A 20 -0.88 -8.77 -8.20
C VAL A 20 -0.97 -7.81 -7.03
N SER A 21 -1.36 -8.32 -5.86
CA SER A 21 -1.52 -7.53 -4.66
C SER A 21 -0.18 -6.97 -4.17
N LYS A 22 -0.21 -5.85 -3.43
CA LYS A 22 1.00 -5.26 -2.84
C LYS A 22 1.63 -6.17 -1.79
N SER A 23 0.83 -6.94 -1.06
CA SER A 23 1.31 -7.95 -0.10
C SER A 23 2.11 -9.03 -0.81
N VAL A 24 1.57 -9.62 -1.89
CA VAL A 24 2.27 -10.65 -2.67
C VAL A 24 3.56 -10.10 -3.29
N LYS A 25 3.54 -8.87 -3.82
CA LYS A 25 4.76 -8.23 -4.35
C LYS A 25 5.82 -7.96 -3.28
N ALA A 26 5.41 -7.72 -2.03
CA ALA A 26 6.31 -7.45 -0.92
C ALA A 26 6.73 -8.72 -0.17
N GLY A 27 6.16 -9.89 -0.48
CA GLY A 27 6.41 -11.13 0.25
C GLY A 27 5.84 -11.15 1.67
N LEU A 28 4.81 -10.33 1.95
CA LEU A 28 4.23 -10.19 3.28
C LEU A 28 2.87 -10.91 3.37
N GLN A 29 2.64 -11.62 4.48
CA GLN A 29 1.34 -12.17 4.84
C GLN A 29 0.36 -11.05 5.24
N PHE A 30 0.86 -10.00 5.87
CA PHE A 30 0.03 -8.91 6.34
C PHE A 30 -0.50 -8.05 5.17
N PRO A 31 -1.73 -7.52 5.29
CA PRO A 31 -2.42 -6.85 4.18
C PRO A 31 -1.95 -5.39 3.99
N VAL A 32 -0.90 -5.18 3.18
CA VAL A 32 -0.32 -3.86 2.84
C VAL A 32 -1.37 -2.88 2.31
N GLY A 33 -2.29 -3.34 1.46
CA GLY A 33 -3.35 -2.49 0.90
C GLY A 33 -4.32 -1.95 1.96
N ARG A 34 -4.61 -2.76 2.99
CA ARG A 34 -5.47 -2.37 4.11
C ARG A 34 -4.78 -1.36 5.01
N ILE A 35 -3.49 -1.57 5.30
CA ILE A 35 -2.67 -0.64 6.07
C ILE A 35 -2.59 0.71 5.36
N ALA A 36 -2.35 0.74 4.04
CA ALA A 36 -2.37 1.98 3.26
C ALA A 36 -3.70 2.73 3.37
N ARG A 37 -4.84 2.02 3.38
CA ARG A 37 -6.17 2.61 3.59
C ARG A 37 -6.31 3.21 4.98
N PHE A 38 -5.84 2.52 6.02
CA PHE A 38 -5.87 3.03 7.39
C PHE A 38 -4.94 4.23 7.60
N LEU A 39 -3.77 4.26 6.97
CA LEU A 39 -2.90 5.43 6.99
C LEU A 39 -3.57 6.68 6.39
N LYS A 40 -4.37 6.52 5.32
CA LYS A 40 -5.17 7.63 4.76
C LYS A 40 -6.30 8.04 5.69
N LYS A 41 -7.04 7.08 6.25
CA LYS A 41 -8.17 7.35 7.14
C LYS A 41 -7.72 8.03 8.44
N GLY A 42 -6.56 7.65 8.98
CA GLY A 42 -5.98 8.22 10.18
C GLY A 42 -5.40 9.63 10.02
N ARG A 43 -5.29 10.15 8.78
CA ARG A 43 -4.78 11.51 8.49
C ARG A 43 -3.42 11.82 9.14
N TYR A 44 -2.56 10.81 9.31
CA TYR A 44 -1.26 10.94 9.98
C TYR A 44 -0.27 11.88 9.25
N ALA A 45 -0.45 12.05 7.94
CA ALA A 45 0.31 12.99 7.13
C ALA A 45 -0.50 13.41 5.89
N GLN A 46 -0.19 14.57 5.32
CA GLN A 46 -0.75 15.01 4.04
C GLN A 46 -0.39 14.07 2.89
N ARG A 47 0.85 13.54 2.88
CA ARG A 47 1.34 12.53 1.95
C ARG A 47 2.27 11.57 2.67
N TYR A 48 2.26 10.32 2.26
CA TYR A 48 3.21 9.31 2.71
C TYR A 48 3.83 8.60 1.50
N GLY A 49 5.08 8.16 1.65
CA GLY A 49 5.80 7.45 0.60
C GLY A 49 5.17 6.09 0.26
N GLY A 50 5.35 5.61 -0.97
CA GLY A 50 4.79 4.33 -1.42
C GLY A 50 5.25 3.13 -0.59
N GLY A 51 6.43 3.21 0.02
CA GLY A 51 7.00 2.19 0.90
C GLY A 51 6.50 2.24 2.34
N ALA A 52 5.88 3.34 2.80
CA ALA A 52 5.39 3.46 4.18
C ALA A 52 4.43 2.33 4.61
N PRO A 53 3.38 1.98 3.84
CA PRO A 53 2.50 0.87 4.21
C PRO A 53 3.17 -0.50 4.09
N VAL A 54 4.27 -0.64 3.33
CA VAL A 54 5.02 -1.89 3.21
C VAL A 54 5.89 -2.08 4.44
N TYR A 55 6.62 -1.04 4.84
CA TYR A 55 7.46 -1.07 6.03
C TYR A 55 6.64 -1.34 7.29
N LEU A 56 5.52 -0.62 7.47
CA LEU A 56 4.65 -0.85 8.62
C LEU A 56 4.06 -2.26 8.62
N ALA A 57 3.69 -2.81 7.46
CA ALA A 57 3.22 -4.19 7.38
C ALA A 57 4.29 -5.20 7.80
N ALA A 58 5.54 -5.01 7.34
CA ALA A 58 6.65 -5.88 7.68
C ALA A 58 6.96 -5.87 9.19
N VAL A 59 6.97 -4.69 9.82
CA VAL A 59 7.20 -4.57 11.27
C VAL A 59 6.08 -5.23 12.06
N LEU A 60 4.81 -5.02 11.67
CA LEU A 60 3.68 -5.65 12.35
C LEU A 60 3.67 -7.17 12.19
N GLU A 61 4.04 -7.67 11.00
CA GLU A 61 4.15 -9.10 10.73
C GLU A 61 5.28 -9.74 11.54
N TYR A 62 6.44 -9.08 11.59
CA TYR A 62 7.56 -9.51 12.41
C TYR A 62 7.18 -9.60 13.90
N LEU A 63 6.59 -8.54 14.46
CA LEU A 63 6.19 -8.53 15.87
C LEU A 63 5.13 -9.60 16.17
N ALA A 64 4.18 -9.83 15.27
CA ALA A 64 3.19 -10.87 15.44
C ALA A 64 3.82 -12.28 15.37
N ALA A 65 4.78 -12.48 14.48
CA ALA A 65 5.52 -13.72 14.36
C ALA A 65 6.38 -13.98 15.60
N GLU A 66 7.09 -12.98 16.09
CA GLU A 66 7.92 -13.09 17.31
C GLU A 66 7.08 -13.51 18.52
N VAL A 67 5.93 -12.86 18.70
CA VAL A 67 5.01 -13.20 19.79
C VAL A 67 4.47 -14.62 19.62
N PHE A 68 4.10 -15.03 18.42
CA PHE A 68 3.59 -16.38 18.16
C PHE A 68 4.65 -17.47 18.31
N ASP A 69 5.90 -17.21 17.91
CA ASP A 69 7.01 -18.17 17.97
C ASP A 69 7.56 -18.31 19.39
N THR A 70 7.43 -17.26 20.21
CA THR A 70 7.87 -17.26 21.62
C THR A 70 6.88 -17.97 22.55
N PHE A 71 5.64 -18.25 22.10
CA PHE A 71 4.62 -18.97 22.87
C PHE A 71 4.55 -20.45 22.50
#